data_AF-W4VBT5-F1
#
_entry.id   AF-W4VBT5-F1
#
_cell.length_a   1.000
_cell.length_b   1.000
_cell.length_c   1.000
_cell.angle_alpha   90.00
_cell.angle_beta   90.00
_cell.angle_gamma   90.00
#
_symmetry.space_group_name_H-M   'P 1'
#
loop_
_entity.id
_entity.type
_entity.pdbx_description
1 polymer ?
#
loop_
_entity_poly.entity_id
_entity_poly.type
_entity_poly.pdbx_seq_one_letter_code
_entity_poly.pdbx_strand_id
1 'polypeptide(L)'
;MINGIIKRHLIVMMASLITVCGLLPVNTVKAAESVTYYVSPTGSDSNPGTIDAPFKTITKARGVVRTVNGNMKGDIYVYLRGGTYNITETITFGPQDSGTNGYRIYYMAYPGETPVLSGATKVTGWTLHSGNIYKAQLNRSTKLRNLYVNDKRASMTSKRVTARGGHGTYSVTAGQAPWAWTSGSKSDGVRYDMSEVPEITRNKDDLEIVNGTTWNENIVCTRDVITANGYRVLLLQQPYGP
;
A
#
# COMPACT_ATOMS: atom_id res chain seq x y z
N MET A 1 15.88 89.44 -75.06
CA MET A 1 16.08 88.01 -74.71
C MET A 1 16.30 87.94 -73.21
N ILE A 2 15.23 87.76 -72.43
CA ILE A 2 14.77 86.48 -71.83
C ILE A 2 15.49 86.19 -70.49
N ASN A 3 14.67 86.24 -69.42
CA ASN A 3 14.73 85.53 -68.12
C ASN A 3 15.90 85.81 -67.17
N GLY A 4 15.74 86.12 -65.88
CA GLY A 4 14.64 85.86 -64.96
C GLY A 4 15.03 84.80 -63.92
N ILE A 5 14.67 85.07 -62.66
CA ILE A 5 14.39 84.12 -61.57
C ILE A 5 15.42 84.02 -60.42
N ILE A 6 15.06 84.79 -59.39
CA ILE A 6 15.25 84.66 -57.95
C ILE A 6 15.20 83.20 -57.46
N LYS A 7 16.17 82.75 -56.64
CA LYS A 7 16.01 81.54 -55.81
C LYS A 7 15.84 81.90 -54.34
N ARG A 8 14.71 81.40 -53.82
CA ARG A 8 14.14 81.56 -52.48
C ARG A 8 14.95 80.81 -51.42
N HIS A 9 14.95 81.39 -50.22
CA HIS A 9 15.36 80.78 -48.96
C HIS A 9 14.58 79.49 -48.66
N LEU A 10 15.27 78.45 -48.18
CA LEU A 10 14.66 77.27 -47.56
C LEU A 10 15.27 77.08 -46.17
N ILE A 11 14.48 77.39 -45.15
CA ILE A 11 14.73 77.11 -43.73
C ILE A 11 14.35 75.66 -43.51
N VAL A 12 15.29 74.82 -43.08
CA VAL A 12 15.02 73.43 -42.66
C VAL A 12 14.83 73.44 -41.13
N MET A 13 13.58 73.24 -40.71
CA MET A 13 13.19 73.05 -39.32
C MET A 13 13.51 71.60 -38.92
N MET A 14 14.49 71.41 -38.03
CA MET A 14 14.88 70.09 -37.52
C MET A 14 14.09 69.81 -36.24
N ALA A 15 13.02 69.00 -36.34
CA ALA A 15 12.22 68.58 -35.21
C ALA A 15 12.98 67.52 -34.39
N SER A 16 13.30 67.85 -33.13
CA SER A 16 13.93 66.94 -32.18
C SER A 16 12.86 66.06 -31.52
N LEU A 17 12.93 64.74 -31.78
CA LEU A 17 12.03 63.74 -31.18
C LEU A 17 12.63 63.31 -29.82
N ILE A 18 12.08 63.80 -28.72
CA ILE A 18 12.45 63.35 -27.36
C ILE A 18 11.75 62.01 -27.12
N THR A 19 12.49 60.90 -27.20
CA THR A 19 12.00 59.58 -26.80
C THR A 19 12.04 59.47 -25.27
N VAL A 20 10.87 59.60 -24.63
CA VAL A 20 10.69 59.25 -23.21
C VAL A 20 10.71 57.73 -23.09
N CYS A 21 11.83 57.17 -22.66
CA CYS A 21 11.94 55.76 -22.28
C CYS A 21 11.30 55.59 -20.90
N GLY A 22 10.02 55.20 -20.87
CA GLY A 22 9.32 54.91 -19.62
C GLY A 22 9.93 53.69 -18.93
N LEU A 23 10.36 53.85 -17.66
CA LEU A 23 10.68 52.73 -16.79
C LEU A 23 9.42 51.88 -16.62
N LEU A 24 9.39 50.70 -17.24
CA LEU A 24 8.40 49.68 -16.90
C LEU A 24 8.74 49.12 -15.51
N PRO A 25 7.76 48.96 -14.60
CA PRO A 25 7.99 48.27 -13.34
C PRO A 25 8.42 46.83 -13.63
N VAL A 26 9.64 46.49 -13.25
CA VAL A 26 10.12 45.10 -13.25
C VAL A 26 9.38 44.39 -12.12
N ASN A 27 8.31 43.67 -12.47
CA ASN A 27 7.68 42.74 -11.54
C ASN A 27 8.64 41.58 -11.32
N THR A 28 9.36 41.59 -10.19
CA THR A 28 10.10 40.41 -9.74
C THR A 28 9.11 39.29 -9.47
N VAL A 29 9.07 38.30 -10.36
CA VAL A 29 8.34 37.06 -10.12
C VAL A 29 9.07 36.34 -8.99
N LYS A 30 8.54 36.41 -7.78
CA LYS A 30 9.08 35.63 -6.66
C LYS A 30 8.81 34.16 -6.98
N ALA A 31 9.87 33.39 -7.23
CA ALA A 31 9.75 31.94 -7.44
C ALA A 31 9.01 31.34 -6.24
N ALA A 32 8.06 30.44 -6.51
CA ALA A 32 7.36 29.71 -5.45
C ALA A 32 8.42 28.96 -4.61
N GLU A 33 8.47 29.25 -3.31
CA GLU A 33 9.33 28.54 -2.37
C GLU A 33 8.74 27.13 -2.21
N SER A 34 9.28 26.16 -2.95
CA SER A 34 8.93 24.75 -2.76
C SER A 34 9.70 24.20 -1.57
N VAL A 35 8.97 23.62 -0.62
CA VAL A 35 9.58 22.96 0.54
C VAL A 35 9.77 21.49 0.20
N THR A 36 10.99 20.97 0.36
CA THR A 36 11.30 19.59 0.02
C THR A 36 11.84 18.85 1.24
N TYR A 37 11.29 17.66 1.50
CA TYR A 37 11.74 16.73 2.53
C TYR A 37 12.10 15.38 1.92
N TYR A 38 12.97 14.65 2.60
CA TYR A 38 13.43 13.33 2.20
C TYR A 38 13.23 12.33 3.33
N VAL A 39 12.81 11.12 2.96
CA VAL A 39 12.64 9.99 3.88
C VAL A 39 13.45 8.83 3.33
N SER A 40 14.22 8.13 4.17
CA SER A 40 15.02 6.97 3.78
C SER A 40 14.90 5.85 4.82
N PRO A 41 14.87 4.56 4.42
CA PRO A 41 14.90 3.45 5.38
C PRO A 41 16.14 3.46 6.29
N THR A 42 17.24 4.08 5.83
CA THR A 42 18.50 4.22 6.57
C THR A 42 18.64 5.58 7.28
N GLY A 43 17.62 6.44 7.21
CA GLY A 43 17.60 7.76 7.85
C GLY A 43 17.36 7.70 9.36
N SER A 44 17.13 8.86 9.96
CA SER A 44 16.75 9.02 11.37
C SER A 44 15.63 10.03 11.53
N ASP A 45 14.67 9.78 12.42
CA ASP A 45 13.59 10.75 12.71
C ASP A 45 14.04 11.93 13.58
N SER A 46 15.30 11.90 14.05
CA SER A 46 15.99 13.06 14.62
C SER A 46 16.59 14.00 13.57
N ASN A 47 16.70 13.55 12.31
CA ASN A 47 17.28 14.36 11.24
C ASN A 47 16.32 15.49 10.81
N PRO A 48 16.82 16.54 10.14
CA PRO A 48 15.98 17.64 9.63
C PRO A 48 15.15 17.27 8.39
N GLY A 49 15.38 16.11 7.76
CA GLY A 49 14.66 15.71 6.56
C GLY A 49 15.25 16.27 5.26
N THR A 50 16.53 16.64 5.26
CA THR A 50 17.27 17.06 4.07
C THR A 50 17.74 15.85 3.26
N ILE A 51 18.25 16.07 2.04
CA ILE A 51 18.72 14.95 1.19
C ILE A 51 19.88 14.17 1.83
N ASP A 52 20.78 14.88 2.51
CA ASP A 52 21.95 14.33 3.20
C ASP A 52 21.60 13.79 4.59
N ALA A 53 20.55 14.33 5.22
CA ALA A 53 20.04 13.88 6.51
C ALA A 53 18.51 13.68 6.44
N PRO A 54 18.04 12.58 5.81
CA PRO A 54 16.62 12.31 5.62
C PRO A 54 15.96 11.80 6.91
N PHE A 55 14.65 11.99 7.02
CA PHE A 55 13.84 11.32 8.04
C PHE A 55 13.90 9.79 7.86
N LYS A 56 13.61 9.03 8.92
CA LYS A 56 13.50 7.56 8.81
C LYS A 56 12.09 7.15 8.37
N THR A 57 11.07 7.82 8.90
CA THR A 57 9.68 7.40 8.74
C THR A 57 8.84 8.42 7.99
N ILE A 58 7.88 7.91 7.21
CA ILE A 58 6.87 8.72 6.53
C ILE A 58 5.99 9.44 7.57
N THR A 59 5.74 8.79 8.71
CA THR A 59 5.03 9.36 9.86
C THR A 59 5.71 10.63 10.39
N LYS A 60 7.03 10.62 10.54
CA LYS A 60 7.79 11.80 10.94
C LYS A 60 7.70 12.92 9.89
N ALA A 61 7.91 12.59 8.62
CA ALA A 61 7.80 13.56 7.52
C ALA A 61 6.42 14.22 7.49
N ARG A 62 5.34 13.43 7.57
CA ARG A 62 3.96 13.92 7.71
C ARG A 62 3.80 14.86 8.90
N GLY A 63 4.33 14.47 10.06
CA GLY A 63 4.31 15.30 11.26
C GLY A 63 4.97 16.66 11.07
N VAL A 64 6.10 16.72 10.34
CA VAL A 64 6.79 17.98 10.02
C VAL A 64 6.02 18.80 8.99
N VAL A 65 5.49 18.16 7.94
CA VAL A 65 4.68 18.86 6.92
C VAL A 65 3.48 19.57 7.54
N ARG A 66 2.81 18.95 8.53
CA ARG A 66 1.70 19.58 9.29
C ARG A 66 2.07 20.91 9.95
N THR A 67 3.35 21.13 10.26
CA THR A 67 3.79 22.38 10.91
C THR A 67 3.96 23.54 9.93
N VAL A 68 4.05 23.24 8.63
CA VAL A 68 4.35 24.22 7.58
C VAL A 68 3.26 24.33 6.52
N ASN A 69 2.28 23.42 6.48
CA ASN A 69 1.24 23.41 5.46
C ASN A 69 0.06 24.38 5.73
N GLY A 70 0.06 25.14 6.83
CA GLY A 70 -1.04 26.06 7.17
C GLY A 70 -1.11 27.34 6.33
N ASN A 71 -0.01 27.77 5.71
CA ASN A 71 0.05 28.97 4.87
C ASN A 71 1.02 28.76 3.69
N MET A 72 0.74 27.75 2.88
CA MET A 72 1.63 27.37 1.78
C MET A 72 1.78 28.52 0.77
N LYS A 73 3.01 28.70 0.27
CA LYS A 73 3.38 29.64 -0.81
C LYS A 73 3.88 28.91 -2.07
N GLY A 74 3.83 27.59 -2.04
CA GLY A 74 4.32 26.67 -3.04
C GLY A 74 3.95 25.25 -2.65
N ASP A 75 4.07 24.31 -3.60
CA ASP A 75 3.88 22.90 -3.33
C ASP A 75 4.96 22.36 -2.37
N ILE A 76 4.58 21.35 -1.58
CA ILE A 76 5.51 20.63 -0.69
C ILE A 76 5.76 19.25 -1.27
N TYR A 77 7.04 18.86 -1.35
CA TYR A 77 7.46 17.55 -1.85
C TYR A 77 8.09 16.74 -0.72
N VAL A 78 7.66 15.49 -0.57
CA VAL A 78 8.25 14.49 0.31
C VAL A 78 8.76 13.34 -0.56
N TYR A 79 10.06 13.29 -0.79
CA TYR A 79 10.70 12.25 -1.58
C TYR A 79 11.07 11.05 -0.72
N LEU A 80 10.57 9.89 -1.12
CA LEU A 80 10.93 8.60 -0.56
C LEU A 80 12.13 8.04 -1.32
N ARG A 81 13.25 7.86 -0.62
CA ARG A 81 14.45 7.20 -1.14
C ARG A 81 14.19 5.70 -1.35
N GLY A 82 14.99 5.07 -2.19
CA GLY A 82 14.90 3.66 -2.53
C GLY A 82 15.11 2.77 -1.31
N GLY A 83 14.43 1.63 -1.34
CA GLY A 83 14.52 0.60 -0.30
C GLY A 83 13.19 0.29 0.37
N THR A 84 13.23 -0.64 1.32
CA THR A 84 12.02 -1.17 1.98
C THR A 84 11.75 -0.45 3.29
N TYR A 85 10.56 0.16 3.37
CA TYR A 85 10.01 0.77 4.58
C TYR A 85 9.12 -0.27 5.28
N ASN A 86 9.54 -0.73 6.46
CA ASN A 86 8.74 -1.65 7.25
C ASN A 86 7.63 -0.89 7.99
N ILE A 87 6.38 -1.10 7.59
CA ILE A 87 5.19 -0.43 8.11
C ILE A 87 4.51 -1.37 9.10
N THR A 88 4.70 -1.11 10.39
CA THR A 88 4.08 -1.90 11.47
C THR A 88 2.72 -1.36 11.90
N GLU A 89 2.40 -0.12 11.53
CA GLU A 89 1.16 0.57 11.86
C GLU A 89 0.69 1.41 10.68
N THR A 90 -0.63 1.58 10.53
CA THR A 90 -1.22 2.37 9.46
C THR A 90 -0.72 3.82 9.50
N ILE A 91 -0.23 4.32 8.36
CA ILE A 91 0.11 5.74 8.20
C ILE A 91 -1.18 6.51 7.86
N THR A 92 -1.85 7.05 8.87
CA THR A 92 -3.12 7.76 8.68
C THR A 92 -2.94 9.19 8.19
N PHE A 93 -3.51 9.53 7.04
CA PHE A 93 -3.64 10.91 6.57
C PHE A 93 -5.03 11.44 6.90
N GLY A 94 -5.10 12.60 7.55
CA GLY A 94 -6.35 13.28 7.92
C GLY A 94 -6.48 14.66 7.26
N PRO A 95 -7.57 15.40 7.51
CA PRO A 95 -7.78 16.72 6.92
C PRO A 95 -6.62 17.71 7.11
N GLN A 96 -5.95 17.65 8.27
CA GLN A 96 -4.79 18.47 8.61
C GLN A 96 -3.55 18.21 7.74
N ASP A 97 -3.54 17.13 6.95
CA ASP A 97 -2.46 16.79 6.02
C ASP A 97 -2.71 17.35 4.61
N SER A 98 -3.79 18.13 4.41
CA SER A 98 -4.12 18.73 3.13
C SER A 98 -3.23 19.93 2.81
N GLY A 99 -3.07 20.23 1.52
CA GLY A 99 -2.47 21.48 1.08
C GLY A 99 -3.39 22.69 1.31
N THR A 100 -2.81 23.88 1.42
CA THR A 100 -3.54 25.16 1.58
C THR A 100 -3.21 26.14 0.46
N ASN A 101 -3.99 27.22 0.32
CA ASN A 101 -3.78 28.30 -0.65
C ASN A 101 -3.69 27.84 -2.13
N GLY A 102 -4.36 26.73 -2.48
CA GLY A 102 -4.34 26.17 -3.83
C GLY A 102 -3.11 25.32 -4.16
N TYR A 103 -2.19 25.13 -3.21
CA TYR A 103 -1.00 24.28 -3.36
C TYR A 103 -1.25 22.84 -2.89
N ARG A 104 -0.37 21.92 -3.30
CA ARG A 104 -0.46 20.49 -3.02
C ARG A 104 0.74 19.99 -2.22
N ILE A 105 0.55 18.83 -1.59
CA ILE A 105 1.60 18.09 -0.88
C ILE A 105 1.74 16.74 -1.59
N TYR A 106 2.95 16.44 -2.07
CA TYR A 106 3.25 15.21 -2.79
C TYR A 106 4.14 14.29 -1.95
N TYR A 107 3.74 13.03 -1.84
CA TYR A 107 4.60 11.95 -1.36
C TYR A 107 4.93 11.06 -2.55
N MET A 108 6.20 11.02 -2.95
CA MET A 108 6.59 10.35 -4.19
C MET A 108 7.96 9.73 -4.09
N ALA A 109 8.24 8.76 -4.96
CA ALA A 109 9.58 8.21 -5.09
C ALA A 109 10.58 9.31 -5.51
N TYR A 110 11.78 9.28 -4.93
CA TYR A 110 12.89 10.07 -5.44
C TYR A 110 13.21 9.62 -6.88
N PRO A 111 13.53 10.54 -7.82
CA PRO A 111 13.75 10.18 -9.21
C PRO A 111 14.75 9.03 -9.40
N GLY A 112 14.34 8.00 -10.15
CA GLY A 112 15.17 6.82 -10.43
C GLY A 112 15.25 5.79 -9.29
N GLU A 113 14.63 6.05 -8.14
CA GLU A 113 14.63 5.14 -6.99
C GLU A 113 13.26 4.45 -6.82
N THR A 114 13.24 3.27 -6.20
CA THR A 114 12.00 2.50 -5.96
C THR A 114 11.80 2.26 -4.45
N PRO A 115 11.01 3.10 -3.77
CA PRO A 115 10.59 2.85 -2.40
C PRO A 115 9.52 1.75 -2.34
N VAL A 116 9.64 0.82 -1.39
CA VAL A 116 8.65 -0.24 -1.14
C VAL A 116 8.10 -0.10 0.26
N LEU A 117 6.81 0.21 0.38
CA LEU A 117 6.10 0.22 1.67
C LEU A 117 5.62 -1.21 1.95
N SER A 118 6.20 -1.86 2.95
CA SER A 118 5.95 -3.25 3.27
C SER A 118 5.32 -3.39 4.65
N GLY A 119 4.12 -3.96 4.71
CA GLY A 119 3.51 -4.44 5.97
C GLY A 119 3.90 -5.88 6.32
N ALA A 120 4.87 -6.47 5.60
CA ALA A 120 5.24 -7.86 5.80
C ALA A 120 6.24 -8.02 6.94
N THR A 121 6.10 -9.12 7.71
CA THR A 121 7.14 -9.53 8.66
C THR A 121 8.18 -10.39 7.96
N LYS A 122 9.46 -10.01 8.06
CA LYS A 122 10.57 -10.79 7.50
C LYS A 122 10.75 -12.10 8.29
N VAL A 123 10.56 -13.23 7.62
CA VAL A 123 10.85 -14.55 8.20
C VAL A 123 12.35 -14.85 8.07
N THR A 124 12.98 -15.22 9.17
CA THR A 124 14.42 -15.54 9.24
C THR A 124 14.64 -16.91 9.89
N GLY A 125 15.88 -17.39 9.95
CA GLY A 125 16.20 -18.68 10.58
C GLY A 125 15.77 -19.90 9.75
N TRP A 126 15.80 -19.79 8.41
CA TRP A 126 15.50 -20.89 7.52
C TRP A 126 16.57 -21.99 7.63
N THR A 127 16.11 -23.23 7.74
CA THR A 127 16.95 -24.44 7.77
C THR A 127 16.44 -25.45 6.77
N LEU A 128 17.35 -26.20 6.15
CA LEU A 128 16.98 -27.31 5.28
C LEU A 128 16.25 -28.38 6.09
N HIS A 129 15.10 -28.83 5.61
CA HIS A 129 14.37 -29.94 6.21
C HIS A 129 14.64 -31.26 5.48
N SER A 130 14.31 -31.33 4.19
CA SER A 130 14.55 -32.50 3.32
C SER A 130 14.36 -32.14 1.85
N GLY A 131 15.17 -32.69 0.95
CA GLY A 131 15.11 -32.39 -0.49
C GLY A 131 15.20 -30.88 -0.75
N ASN A 132 14.15 -30.30 -1.34
CA ASN A 132 14.04 -28.85 -1.59
C ASN A 132 13.11 -28.13 -0.59
N ILE A 133 12.81 -28.76 0.55
CA ILE A 133 11.93 -28.21 1.58
C ILE A 133 12.76 -27.55 2.66
N TYR A 134 12.48 -26.28 2.91
CA TYR A 134 13.05 -25.49 3.99
C TYR A 134 11.98 -25.17 5.04
N LYS A 135 12.40 -25.01 6.29
CA LYS A 135 11.53 -24.61 7.40
C LYS A 135 12.14 -23.48 8.20
N ALA A 136 11.29 -22.61 8.72
CA ALA A 136 11.63 -21.56 9.67
C ALA A 136 10.55 -21.49 10.75
N GLN A 137 10.93 -21.11 11.96
CA GLN A 137 9.96 -20.82 13.01
C GLN A 137 9.34 -19.45 12.75
N LEU A 138 8.00 -19.38 12.74
CA LEU A 138 7.25 -18.13 12.64
C LEU A 138 6.28 -18.04 13.81
N ASN A 139 6.57 -17.16 14.76
CA ASN A 139 5.66 -16.87 15.86
C ASN A 139 4.51 -16.00 15.32
N ARG A 140 3.30 -16.56 15.30
CA ARG A 140 2.10 -15.90 14.78
C ARG A 140 0.88 -16.26 15.63
N SER A 141 -0.02 -15.30 15.80
CA SER A 141 -1.34 -15.51 16.40
C SER A 141 -2.46 -15.61 15.34
N THR A 142 -2.13 -15.42 14.07
CA THR A 142 -3.07 -15.40 12.95
C THR A 142 -2.64 -16.35 11.82
N LYS A 143 -3.58 -16.66 10.91
CA LYS A 143 -3.32 -17.52 9.75
C LYS A 143 -2.38 -16.86 8.75
N LEU A 144 -1.36 -17.60 8.31
CA LEU A 144 -0.50 -17.19 7.21
C LEU A 144 -1.27 -17.29 5.89
N ARG A 145 -1.51 -16.16 5.23
CA ARG A 145 -2.23 -16.10 3.95
C ARG A 145 -1.31 -15.98 2.73
N ASN A 146 -0.16 -15.34 2.92
CA ASN A 146 0.77 -15.04 1.83
C ASN A 146 2.21 -15.22 2.35
N LEU A 147 3.05 -15.81 1.51
CA LEU A 147 4.51 -15.81 1.68
C LEU A 147 5.10 -15.20 0.40
N TYR A 148 6.12 -14.36 0.54
CA TYR A 148 6.87 -13.80 -0.57
C TYR A 148 8.33 -14.20 -0.45
N VAL A 149 8.94 -14.61 -1.56
CA VAL A 149 10.35 -14.98 -1.65
C VAL A 149 10.95 -14.14 -2.78
N ASN A 150 11.90 -13.27 -2.45
CA ASN A 150 12.51 -12.33 -3.39
C ASN A 150 11.45 -11.57 -4.23
N ASP A 151 10.51 -10.94 -3.52
CA ASP A 151 9.38 -10.16 -4.06
C ASP A 151 8.37 -10.93 -4.93
N LYS A 152 8.50 -12.26 -5.02
CA LYS A 152 7.55 -13.13 -5.71
C LYS A 152 6.66 -13.84 -4.72
N ARG A 153 5.33 -13.77 -4.92
CA ARG A 153 4.36 -14.50 -4.10
C ARG A 153 4.56 -16.00 -4.29
N ALA A 154 4.78 -16.72 -3.21
CA ALA A 154 4.80 -18.17 -3.19
C ALA A 154 3.38 -18.74 -3.23
N SER A 155 3.23 -19.92 -3.83
CA SER A 155 1.96 -20.66 -3.83
C SER A 155 1.72 -21.31 -2.48
N MET A 156 0.53 -21.15 -1.91
CA MET A 156 0.08 -21.99 -0.81
C MET A 156 -0.09 -23.43 -1.34
N THR A 157 0.41 -24.40 -0.57
CA THR A 157 0.29 -25.81 -0.95
C THR A 157 -1.19 -26.22 -0.92
N SER A 158 -1.65 -26.86 -2.00
CA SER A 158 -3.02 -27.33 -2.11
C SER A 158 -3.07 -28.69 -2.81
N LYS A 159 -4.17 -29.41 -2.58
CA LYS A 159 -4.50 -30.66 -3.27
C LYS A 159 -6.00 -30.63 -3.60
N ARG A 160 -6.35 -30.92 -4.85
CA ARG A 160 -7.75 -31.12 -5.25
C ARG A 160 -8.16 -32.54 -4.90
N VAL A 161 -9.30 -32.67 -4.21
CA VAL A 161 -9.88 -33.94 -3.74
C VAL A 161 -11.39 -33.91 -3.93
N THR A 162 -12.03 -35.07 -4.02
CA THR A 162 -13.48 -35.16 -4.24
C THR A 162 -14.21 -35.36 -2.91
N ALA A 163 -15.14 -34.46 -2.58
CA ALA A 163 -15.97 -34.64 -1.41
C ALA A 163 -16.94 -35.83 -1.58
N ARG A 164 -17.08 -36.64 -0.53
CA ARG A 164 -17.99 -37.80 -0.45
C ARG A 164 -19.25 -37.48 0.38
N GLY A 165 -19.63 -36.20 0.42
CA GLY A 165 -20.78 -35.68 1.17
C GLY A 165 -20.46 -35.25 2.60
N GLY A 166 -21.47 -34.72 3.29
CA GLY A 166 -21.34 -34.22 4.66
C GLY A 166 -21.20 -35.31 5.71
N HIS A 167 -20.68 -34.93 6.88
CA HIS A 167 -20.58 -35.75 8.08
C HIS A 167 -21.24 -35.04 9.26
N GLY A 168 -22.04 -35.77 10.03
CA GLY A 168 -22.68 -35.25 11.25
C GLY A 168 -23.58 -34.05 11.01
N THR A 169 -24.06 -33.48 12.12
CA THR A 169 -24.86 -32.26 12.12
C THR A 169 -24.36 -31.34 13.22
N TYR A 170 -24.02 -30.10 12.86
CA TYR A 170 -23.77 -29.03 13.80
C TYR A 170 -24.97 -28.10 13.85
N SER A 171 -25.51 -27.88 15.04
CA SER A 171 -26.66 -27.01 15.28
C SER A 171 -26.23 -25.76 16.03
N VAL A 172 -26.77 -24.63 15.61
CA VAL A 172 -26.59 -23.30 16.19
C VAL A 172 -27.94 -22.83 16.69
N THR A 173 -28.01 -22.30 17.92
CA THR A 173 -29.18 -21.58 18.43
C THR A 173 -28.90 -20.07 18.39
N ALA A 174 -29.88 -19.27 17.96
CA ALA A 174 -29.78 -17.81 18.00
C ALA A 174 -29.38 -17.33 19.39
N GLY A 175 -28.34 -16.49 19.47
CA GLY A 175 -27.78 -15.97 20.72
C GLY A 175 -26.77 -16.87 21.42
N GLN A 176 -26.46 -18.07 20.90
CA GLN A 176 -25.45 -18.96 21.54
C GLN A 176 -24.02 -18.39 21.51
N ALA A 177 -23.74 -17.46 20.60
CA ALA A 177 -22.47 -16.77 20.42
C ALA A 177 -22.69 -15.41 19.73
N PRO A 178 -21.75 -14.45 19.81
CA PRO A 178 -21.90 -13.14 19.17
C PRO A 178 -22.13 -13.18 17.66
N TRP A 179 -21.70 -14.26 16.99
CA TRP A 179 -21.89 -14.49 15.55
C TRP A 179 -23.15 -15.29 15.20
N ALA A 180 -23.83 -15.88 16.20
CA ALA A 180 -24.97 -16.76 16.01
C ALA A 180 -26.29 -15.98 16.02
N TRP A 181 -26.55 -15.19 14.98
CA TRP A 181 -27.74 -14.34 14.91
C TRP A 181 -29.03 -15.10 14.59
N THR A 182 -28.93 -16.31 14.05
CA THR A 182 -30.07 -17.16 13.71
C THR A 182 -29.82 -18.60 14.14
N SER A 183 -30.90 -19.34 14.41
CA SER A 183 -30.84 -20.78 14.65
C SER A 183 -30.77 -21.54 13.33
N GLY A 184 -30.05 -22.66 13.31
CA GLY A 184 -30.00 -23.53 12.14
C GLY A 184 -29.03 -24.69 12.30
N SER A 185 -29.06 -25.62 11.35
CA SER A 185 -28.19 -26.79 11.37
C SER A 185 -27.59 -27.05 9.99
N LYS A 186 -26.34 -27.50 9.97
CA LYS A 186 -25.60 -27.89 8.76
C LYS A 186 -24.73 -29.12 9.04
N SER A 187 -24.16 -29.71 7.99
CA SER A 187 -23.17 -30.77 8.16
C SER A 187 -22.00 -30.28 9.00
N ASP A 188 -21.60 -31.09 9.98
CA ASP A 188 -20.53 -30.77 10.94
C ASP A 188 -19.12 -30.90 10.33
N GLY A 189 -19.00 -31.75 9.32
CA GLY A 189 -17.78 -32.01 8.57
C GLY A 189 -18.05 -32.39 7.12
N VAL A 190 -16.97 -32.58 6.37
CA VAL A 190 -16.99 -33.09 5.00
C VAL A 190 -16.15 -34.37 4.93
N ARG A 191 -16.67 -35.39 4.24
CA ARG A 191 -16.00 -36.69 4.06
C ARG A 191 -15.16 -36.71 2.78
N TYR A 192 -14.03 -37.39 2.85
CA TYR A 192 -13.11 -37.64 1.74
C TYR A 192 -12.58 -39.07 1.79
N ASP A 193 -12.16 -39.61 0.64
CA ASP A 193 -11.50 -40.92 0.61
C ASP A 193 -10.16 -40.86 1.35
N MET A 194 -9.86 -41.88 2.14
CA MET A 194 -8.62 -41.94 2.93
C MET A 194 -7.35 -42.01 2.06
N SER A 195 -7.48 -42.45 0.80
CA SER A 195 -6.40 -42.44 -0.19
C SER A 195 -6.12 -41.04 -0.75
N GLU A 196 -7.13 -40.16 -0.77
CA GLU A 196 -6.99 -38.78 -1.25
C GLU A 196 -6.54 -37.85 -0.14
N VAL A 197 -7.06 -38.02 1.08
CA VAL A 197 -6.69 -37.22 2.24
C VAL A 197 -6.04 -38.13 3.30
N PRO A 198 -4.70 -38.10 3.41
CA PRO A 198 -3.97 -38.95 4.36
C PRO A 198 -4.24 -38.52 5.80
N GLU A 199 -3.66 -39.26 6.75
CA GLU A 199 -3.74 -38.89 8.15
C GLU A 199 -3.02 -37.57 8.43
N ILE A 200 -3.70 -36.68 9.15
CA ILE A 200 -3.18 -35.38 9.57
C ILE A 200 -3.31 -35.31 11.10
N THR A 201 -2.17 -35.46 11.77
CA THR A 201 -2.11 -35.60 13.23
C THR A 201 -1.84 -34.28 13.96
N ARG A 202 -1.40 -33.22 13.25
CA ARG A 202 -1.02 -31.93 13.81
C ARG A 202 -1.45 -30.77 12.93
N ASN A 203 -1.54 -29.57 13.51
CA ASN A 203 -1.88 -28.32 12.81
C ASN A 203 -3.16 -28.45 11.97
N LYS A 204 -4.14 -29.17 12.50
CA LYS A 204 -5.41 -29.44 11.81
C LYS A 204 -6.17 -28.14 11.58
N ASP A 205 -6.06 -27.23 12.53
CA ASP A 205 -6.56 -25.87 12.43
C ASP A 205 -6.00 -25.12 11.22
N ASP A 206 -4.77 -25.37 10.77
CA ASP A 206 -4.17 -24.73 9.58
C ASP A 206 -4.73 -25.24 8.23
N LEU A 207 -5.55 -26.29 8.22
CA LEU A 207 -6.19 -26.77 6.99
C LEU A 207 -7.39 -25.91 6.62
N GLU A 208 -7.55 -25.70 5.31
CA GLU A 208 -8.68 -24.97 4.74
C GLU A 208 -9.26 -25.74 3.56
N ILE A 209 -10.59 -25.86 3.54
CA ILE A 209 -11.34 -26.37 2.41
C ILE A 209 -11.71 -25.16 1.56
N VAL A 210 -11.20 -25.13 0.33
CA VAL A 210 -11.56 -24.13 -0.67
C VAL A 210 -12.48 -24.79 -1.68
N ASN A 211 -13.72 -24.30 -1.76
CA ASN A 211 -14.70 -24.73 -2.75
C ASN A 211 -15.22 -23.50 -3.50
N GLY A 212 -15.46 -23.62 -4.80
CA GLY A 212 -15.96 -22.52 -5.60
C GLY A 212 -17.12 -22.93 -6.50
N THR A 213 -18.04 -21.99 -6.72
CA THR A 213 -18.96 -22.02 -7.86
C THR A 213 -18.45 -21.07 -8.95
N THR A 214 -19.20 -20.89 -10.03
CA THR A 214 -18.93 -19.85 -11.03
C THR A 214 -18.82 -18.44 -10.42
N TRP A 215 -19.53 -18.18 -9.31
CA TRP A 215 -19.74 -16.82 -8.80
C TRP A 215 -19.02 -16.51 -7.49
N ASN A 216 -18.60 -17.53 -6.74
CA ASN A 216 -17.98 -17.34 -5.43
C ASN A 216 -16.98 -18.44 -5.10
N GLU A 217 -15.98 -18.07 -4.31
CA GLU A 217 -15.09 -18.99 -3.60
C GLU A 217 -15.45 -18.93 -2.10
N ASN A 218 -15.58 -20.10 -1.48
CA ASN A 218 -15.80 -20.28 -0.07
C ASN A 218 -14.58 -20.99 0.53
N ILE A 219 -14.03 -20.40 1.60
CA ILE A 219 -12.90 -20.93 2.35
C ILE A 219 -13.40 -21.25 3.76
N VAL A 220 -13.41 -22.52 4.12
CA VAL A 220 -13.77 -22.97 5.47
C VAL A 220 -12.57 -23.60 6.15
N CYS A 221 -12.21 -23.10 7.33
CA CYS A 221 -11.14 -23.70 8.14
C CYS A 221 -11.63 -25.01 8.78
N THR A 222 -10.72 -25.94 9.04
CA THR A 222 -11.06 -27.17 9.78
C THR A 222 -10.73 -27.00 11.25
N ARG A 223 -11.56 -27.50 12.15
CA ARG A 223 -11.25 -27.54 13.59
C ARG A 223 -10.60 -28.84 14.03
N ASP A 224 -10.88 -29.93 13.29
CA ASP A 224 -10.31 -31.24 13.56
C ASP A 224 -10.39 -32.13 12.31
N VAL A 225 -9.62 -33.21 12.34
CA VAL A 225 -9.54 -34.23 11.31
C VAL A 225 -9.66 -35.59 11.98
N ILE A 226 -10.75 -36.29 11.67
CA ILE A 226 -11.06 -37.61 12.26
C ILE A 226 -11.20 -38.68 11.15
N THR A 227 -11.24 -39.94 11.56
CA THR A 227 -11.58 -41.07 10.69
C THR A 227 -12.92 -41.64 11.15
N ALA A 228 -13.90 -41.72 10.26
CA ALA A 228 -15.22 -42.26 10.58
C ALA A 228 -15.82 -43.00 9.37
N ASN A 229 -16.36 -44.19 9.60
CA ASN A 229 -17.05 -45.01 8.59
C ASN A 229 -16.24 -45.21 7.29
N GLY A 230 -14.92 -45.41 7.42
CA GLY A 230 -14.02 -45.60 6.27
C GLY A 230 -13.65 -44.33 5.50
N TYR A 231 -14.00 -43.15 6.02
CA TYR A 231 -13.66 -41.85 5.42
C TYR A 231 -12.75 -41.03 6.31
N ARG A 232 -11.94 -40.17 5.68
CA ARG A 232 -11.30 -39.04 6.33
C ARG A 232 -12.31 -37.91 6.42
N VAL A 233 -12.55 -37.39 7.62
CA VAL A 233 -13.51 -36.31 7.85
C VAL A 233 -12.79 -35.08 8.35
N LEU A 234 -12.98 -33.97 7.64
CA LEU A 234 -12.55 -32.64 8.09
C LEU A 234 -13.75 -31.98 8.76
N LEU A 235 -13.69 -31.83 10.08
CA LEU A 235 -14.71 -31.13 10.86
C LEU A 235 -14.52 -29.62 10.68
N LEU A 236 -15.61 -28.90 10.44
CA LEU A 236 -15.57 -27.50 10.01
C LEU A 236 -15.48 -26.57 11.22
N GLN A 237 -14.63 -25.54 11.16
CA GLN A 237 -14.50 -24.54 12.23
C GLN A 237 -15.62 -23.50 12.13
N GLN A 238 -16.33 -23.28 13.24
CA GLN A 238 -17.34 -22.23 13.34
C GLN A 238 -16.72 -20.84 13.56
N PRO A 239 -17.35 -19.76 13.06
CA PRO A 239 -18.53 -19.77 12.21
C PRO A 239 -18.20 -20.20 10.77
N TYR A 240 -18.98 -21.11 10.20
CA TYR A 240 -19.08 -21.26 8.75
C TYR A 240 -20.56 -21.16 8.38
N GLY A 241 -20.90 -20.09 7.68
CA GLY A 241 -22.30 -19.81 7.31
C GLY A 241 -22.84 -20.80 6.27
N PRO A 242 -24.17 -20.83 6.07
CA PRO A 242 -24.70 -21.04 4.73
C PRO A 242 -24.17 -19.98 3.74
#